data_AF-A0A1W1HL02-F1
#
_entry.id   AF-A0A1W1HL02-F1
#
_cell.length_a   1.000
_cell.length_b   1.000
_cell.length_c   1.000
_cell.angle_alpha   90.00
_cell.angle_beta   90.00
_cell.angle_gamma   90.00
#
_symmetry.space_group_name_H-M   'P 1'
#
loop_
_entity.id
_entity.type
_entity.pdbx_description
1 polymer ?
#
loop_
_entity_poly.entity_id
_entity_poly.type
_entity_poly.pdbx_seq_one_letter_code
_entity_poly.pdbx_strand_id
1 'polypeptide(L)' 'MNSISVRGIDEDLAVLLKQEAANAKMSVNQFVLDTLKKRVGLKKELRFTKEYSDLDHLFGKWTQDEFDSIQQKL' A
#
# COMPACT_ATOMS: atom_id res chain seq x y z
N MET A 1 -10.60 21.36 13.98
CA MET A 1 -9.73 21.19 12.80
C MET A 1 -8.51 22.07 13.01
N ASN A 2 -7.36 21.49 13.32
CA ASN A 2 -6.10 22.25 13.33
C ASN A 2 -5.42 22.07 11.98
N SER A 3 -4.99 23.16 11.37
CA SER A 3 -4.18 23.14 10.16
C SER A 3 -2.70 23.29 10.54
N ILE A 4 -1.86 22.49 9.91
CA ILE A 4 -0.39 22.62 9.99
C ILE A 4 0.09 22.76 8.55
N SER A 5 0.84 23.83 8.27
CA SER A 5 1.51 24.02 6.98
C SER A 5 2.94 23.54 7.08
N VAL A 6 3.28 22.50 6.32
CA VAL A 6 4.67 22.01 6.21
C VAL A 6 5.37 22.85 5.14
N ARG A 7 6.38 23.62 5.53
CA ARG A 7 7.22 24.42 4.63
C ARG A 7 8.52 23.65 4.32
N GLY A 8 9.11 23.92 3.15
CA GLY A 8 10.36 23.26 2.73
C GLY A 8 10.16 21.90 2.06
N ILE A 9 8.96 21.61 1.53
CA ILE A 9 8.78 20.50 0.60
C ILE A 9 9.36 20.92 -0.75
N ASP A 10 10.41 20.24 -1.17
CA ASP A 10 10.97 20.36 -2.52
C ASP A 10 10.03 19.78 -3.58
N GLU A 11 10.22 20.19 -4.83
CA GLU A 11 9.35 19.77 -5.94
C GLU A 11 9.40 18.25 -6.16
N ASP A 12 10.57 17.64 -6.01
CA ASP A 12 10.75 16.20 -6.14
C ASP A 12 9.96 15.43 -5.08
N LEU A 13 10.04 15.86 -3.82
CA LEU A 13 9.25 15.30 -2.73
C LEU A 13 7.75 15.51 -2.95
N ALA A 14 7.32 16.66 -3.48
CA ALA A 14 5.92 16.90 -3.79
C ALA A 14 5.39 15.95 -4.89
N VAL A 15 6.21 15.64 -5.90
CA VAL A 15 5.88 14.68 -6.95
C VAL A 15 5.77 13.27 -6.37
N LEU A 16 6.77 12.84 -5.59
CA LEU A 16 6.79 11.53 -4.96
C LEU A 16 5.61 11.32 -4.02
N LEU A 17 5.25 12.32 -3.20
CA LEU A 17 4.09 12.26 -2.32
C LEU A 17 2.77 12.10 -3.08
N LYS A 18 2.64 12.75 -4.24
CA LYS A 18 1.45 12.59 -5.10
C LYS A 18 1.38 11.21 -5.72
N GLN A 19 2.51 10.67 -6.19
CA GLN A 19 2.59 9.33 -6.76
C GLN A 19 2.25 8.26 -5.72
N GLU A 20 2.84 8.33 -4.53
CA GLU A 20 2.57 7.39 -3.45
C GLU A 20 1.12 7.46 -2.95
N ALA A 21 0.55 8.68 -2.87
CA ALA A 21 -0.87 8.83 -2.54
C ALA A 21 -1.79 8.20 -3.61
N ALA A 22 -1.46 8.35 -4.90
CA ALA A 22 -2.20 7.73 -5.99
C ALA A 22 -2.10 6.20 -5.95
N ASN A 23 -0.90 5.65 -5.73
CA ASN A 23 -0.67 4.21 -5.57
C ASN A 23 -1.47 3.64 -4.40
N ALA A 24 -1.53 4.38 -3.28
CA ALA A 24 -2.28 4.01 -2.10
C ALA A 24 -3.78 4.35 -2.19
N LYS A 25 -4.28 4.79 -3.37
CA LYS A 25 -5.68 5.17 -3.64
C LYS A 25 -6.27 6.14 -2.61
N MET A 26 -5.46 7.09 -2.13
CA MET A 26 -5.85 8.03 -1.09
C MET A 26 -5.47 9.46 -1.46
N SER A 27 -6.10 10.45 -0.81
CA SER A 27 -5.72 11.85 -1.03
C SER A 27 -4.33 12.12 -0.45
N VAL A 28 -3.60 13.07 -1.02
CA VAL A 28 -2.26 13.47 -0.53
C VAL A 28 -2.32 13.86 0.94
N ASN A 29 -3.36 14.59 1.36
CA ASN A 29 -3.54 14.95 2.76
C ASN A 29 -3.71 13.71 3.65
N GLN A 30 -4.55 12.75 3.23
CA GLN A 30 -4.76 11.52 3.98
C GLN A 30 -3.48 10.67 4.06
N PHE A 31 -2.73 10.58 2.97
CA PHE A 31 -1.45 9.89 2.90
C PHE A 31 -0.42 10.50 3.86
N VAL A 32 -0.30 11.83 3.87
CA VAL A 32 0.59 12.54 4.78
C VAL A 32 0.18 12.33 6.23
N LEU A 33 -1.11 12.46 6.56
CA LEU A 33 -1.62 12.21 7.91
C LEU A 33 -1.38 10.77 8.36
N ASP A 34 -1.58 9.79 7.49
CA ASP A 34 -1.33 8.38 7.81
C ASP A 34 0.15 8.10 8.01
N THR A 35 1.02 8.70 7.20
CA THR A 35 2.48 8.61 7.34
C THR A 35 2.95 9.21 8.66
N LEU A 36 2.44 10.40 9.01
CA LEU A 36 2.72 11.05 10.28
C LEU A 36 2.25 10.19 11.46
N LYS A 37 1.00 9.69 11.42
CA LYS A 37 0.46 8.81 12.47
C LYS A 37 1.25 7.52 12.64
N LYS A 38 1.73 6.91 11.56
CA LYS A 38 2.60 5.73 11.60
C LYS A 38 3.95 6.07 12.24
N ARG A 39 4.59 7.17 11.82
CA ARG A 39 5.90 7.63 12.34
C ARG A 39 5.87 7.95 13.84
N VAL A 40 4.80 8.56 14.34
CA VAL A 40 4.67 8.92 15.77
C VAL A 40 4.04 7.82 16.63
N GLY A 41 3.81 6.63 16.06
CA GLY A 41 3.25 5.48 16.79
C GLY A 41 1.75 5.56 17.12
N LEU A 42 1.04 6.56 16.58
CA LEU A 42 -0.42 6.71 16.73
C LEU A 42 -1.22 5.73 15.86
N LYS A 43 -0.62 5.21 14.78
CA LYS A 43 -1.19 4.10 13.98
C LYS A 43 -0.26 2.90 14.08
N LYS A 44 -0.69 1.86 14.78
CA LYS A 44 -0.09 0.52 14.70
C LYS A 44 -0.20 0.05 13.25
N GLU A 45 0.90 -0.33 12.63
CA GLU A 45 0.84 -1.05 11.35
C GLU A 45 -0.07 -2.27 11.55
N LEU A 46 -1.14 -2.37 10.75
CA LEU A 46 -2.01 -3.53 10.72
C LEU A 46 -1.22 -4.69 10.10
N ARG A 47 -0.32 -5.30 10.88
CA ARG A 47 0.50 -6.45 10.47
C ARG A 47 -0.35 -7.63 9.95
N PHE A 48 -1.65 -7.66 10.27
CA PHE A 48 -2.59 -8.73 9.94
C PHE A 48 -3.70 -8.32 8.94
N THR A 49 -3.66 -7.10 8.37
CA THR A 49 -4.68 -6.62 7.39
C THR A 49 -4.01 -6.01 6.16
N LYS A 50 -2.74 -6.34 5.92
CA LYS A 50 -2.04 -5.89 4.73
C LYS A 50 -2.53 -6.75 3.56
N GLU A 51 -3.38 -6.17 2.72
CA GLU A 51 -3.78 -6.76 1.46
C GLU A 51 -2.61 -6.68 0.47
N TYR A 52 -2.19 -7.83 -0.04
CA TYR A 52 -1.16 -7.94 -1.07
C TYR A 52 -1.87 -8.31 -2.37
N SER A 53 -1.65 -7.51 -3.41
CA SER A 53 -2.24 -7.71 -4.75
C SER A 53 -1.18 -8.11 -5.80
N ASP A 54 0.05 -8.33 -5.36
CA ASP A 54 1.19 -8.65 -6.21
C ASP A 54 1.06 -10.02 -6.88
N LEU A 55 0.38 -10.97 -6.25
CA LEU A 55 0.12 -12.30 -6.80
C LEU A 55 -1.27 -12.46 -7.44
N ASP A 56 -2.11 -11.41 -7.44
CA ASP A 56 -3.47 -11.45 -7.99
C ASP A 56 -3.47 -11.86 -9.48
N HIS A 57 -2.42 -11.47 -10.21
CA HIS A 57 -2.25 -11.78 -11.63
C HIS A 57 -1.93 -13.26 -11.92
N LEU A 58 -1.71 -14.07 -10.89
CA LEU A 58 -1.50 -15.53 -10.99
C LEU A 58 -2.81 -16.31 -10.78
N PHE A 59 -3.83 -15.70 -10.16
CA PHE A 59 -5.12 -16.35 -9.96
C PHE A 59 -5.83 -16.60 -11.30
N GLY A 60 -6.33 -17.82 -11.49
CA GLY A 60 -7.06 -18.23 -12.70
C GLY A 60 -6.18 -18.60 -13.91
N LYS A 61 -4.85 -18.67 -13.75
CA LYS A 61 -3.94 -19.10 -14.82
C LYS A 61 -3.65 -20.60 -14.85
N TRP A 62 -3.99 -21.32 -13.80
CA TRP A 62 -3.72 -22.76 -13.73
C TRP A 62 -4.83 -23.56 -14.37
N THR A 63 -4.41 -24.52 -15.17
CA THR A 63 -5.28 -25.57 -15.69
C THR A 63 -5.53 -26.63 -14.62
N GLN A 64 -6.63 -27.37 -14.75
CA GLN A 64 -6.99 -28.43 -13.80
C GLN A 64 -5.88 -29.49 -13.67
N ASP A 65 -5.19 -29.81 -14.77
CA ASP A 65 -4.08 -30.77 -14.79
C ASP A 65 -2.86 -30.29 -13.98
N GLU A 66 -2.55 -29.00 -14.02
CA GLU A 66 -1.46 -28.40 -13.23
C GLU A 66 -1.80 -28.40 -11.75
N PHE A 67 -3.06 -28.13 -11.41
CA PHE A 67 -3.55 -28.22 -10.03
C PHE A 67 -3.41 -29.64 -9.48
N ASP A 68 -3.87 -30.64 -10.22
CA ASP A 68 -3.85 -32.05 -9.79
C ASP A 68 -2.41 -32.57 -9.62
N SER A 69 -1.49 -32.16 -10.50
CA SER A 69 -0.06 -32.52 -10.42
C SER A 69 0.65 -31.91 -9.19
N ILE A 70 0.28 -30.69 -8.81
CA ILE A 70 0.82 -30.02 -7.61
C ILE A 70 0.23 -30.64 -6.34
N GLN A 71 -1.07 -30.96 -6.32
CA GLN A 71 -1.73 -31.59 -5.17
C GLN A 71 -1.26 -33.02 -4.89
N GLN A 72 -0.88 -33.79 -5.91
CA GLN A 72 -0.36 -35.15 -5.71
C GLN A 72 1.05 -35.19 -5.10
N LYS A 73 1.77 -34.05 -5.06
CA LYS A 73 3.11 -33.93 -4.49
C LYS A 73 3.16 -33.34 -3.07
N LEU A 74 2.01 -33.01 -2.49
CA LEU A 74 1.83 -32.59 -1.09
C LEU A 74 1.61 -33.81 -0.18
#